data_AF-A0A9N9WGS3-F1
#
_entry.id   AF-A0A9N9WGS3-F1
#
_cell.length_a   1.000
_cell.length_b   1.000
_cell.length_c   1.000
_cell.angle_alpha   90.00
_cell.angle_beta   90.00
_cell.angle_gamma   90.00
#
_symmetry.space_group_name_H-M   'P 1'
#
loop_
_entity.id
_entity.type
_entity.pdbx_description
1 polymer ?
#
loop_
_entity_poly.entity_id
_entity_poly.type
_entity_poly.pdbx_seq_one_letter_code
_entity_poly.pdbx_strand_id
1 'polypeptide(L)'
;MPGFVCKGQLLFEDNFNANLEKGKVWSTEIMFPEAPDYPFNVYLNDRNLRVRGGVLKIRPVTLESKYGEDYVTQSLDLTARCTGDLGTNQCTRESSGAHILPPIITAKINTKNRFNFKYGRVEVRAKMPVGDWLIPIIQLEPRDYAYGSKNYASGIMRVAYAKGNAEYYKKLLGGSIMCDTEPYRSAHLKEKIGHDHWANDFHNYSLEWRPGNIY
;
A
#
# COMPACT_ATOMS: atom_id res chain seq x y z
N MET A 1 -17.89 -22.65 14.28
CA MET A 1 -17.13 -23.46 13.29
C MET A 1 -16.96 -22.61 12.04
N PRO A 2 -15.76 -22.41 11.50
CA PRO A 2 -15.63 -21.79 10.18
C PRO A 2 -16.27 -22.75 9.17
N GLY A 3 -17.27 -22.26 8.43
CA GLY A 3 -17.98 -23.06 7.42
C GLY A 3 -17.04 -23.58 6.35
N PHE A 4 -17.40 -24.71 5.73
CA PHE A 4 -16.66 -25.27 4.59
C PHE A 4 -16.55 -24.21 3.48
N VAL A 5 -15.33 -23.94 3.01
CA VAL A 5 -15.07 -23.05 1.88
C VAL A 5 -14.95 -23.89 0.61
N CYS A 6 -15.80 -23.60 -0.39
CA CYS A 6 -15.76 -24.29 -1.66
C CYS A 6 -14.72 -23.67 -2.61
N LYS A 7 -14.21 -24.48 -3.54
CA LYS A 7 -13.34 -24.00 -4.63
C LYS A 7 -14.08 -22.92 -5.43
N GLY A 8 -13.47 -21.74 -5.57
CA GLY A 8 -14.05 -20.62 -6.31
C GLY A 8 -15.11 -19.82 -5.55
N GLN A 9 -15.35 -20.12 -4.27
CA GLN A 9 -16.26 -19.33 -3.45
C GLN A 9 -15.68 -17.92 -3.23
N LEU A 10 -16.52 -16.91 -3.45
CA LEU A 10 -16.21 -15.53 -3.10
C LEU A 10 -16.20 -15.38 -1.57
N LEU A 11 -15.06 -14.99 -1.02
CA LEU A 11 -14.90 -14.77 0.42
C LEU A 11 -15.06 -13.31 0.83
N PHE A 12 -14.67 -12.39 -0.05
CA PHE A 12 -14.69 -10.96 0.18
C PHE A 12 -14.72 -10.22 -1.16
N GLU A 13 -15.56 -9.18 -1.24
CA GLU A 13 -15.62 -8.24 -2.35
C GLU A 13 -15.95 -6.85 -1.79
N ASP A 14 -15.36 -5.82 -2.39
CA ASP A 14 -15.77 -4.43 -2.18
C ASP A 14 -15.79 -3.69 -3.51
N ASN A 15 -16.97 -3.20 -3.88
CA ASN A 15 -17.20 -2.41 -5.09
C ASN A 15 -17.10 -0.89 -4.83
N PHE A 16 -16.71 -0.48 -3.60
CA PHE A 16 -16.59 0.92 -3.17
C PHE A 16 -17.88 1.74 -3.43
N ASN A 17 -19.04 1.11 -3.22
CA ASN A 17 -20.35 1.76 -3.31
C ASN A 17 -20.69 2.56 -2.04
N ALA A 18 -19.95 2.35 -0.95
CA ALA A 18 -20.07 3.07 0.31
C ALA A 18 -18.71 3.65 0.73
N ASN A 19 -18.74 4.71 1.55
CA ASN A 19 -17.52 5.22 2.17
C ASN A 19 -16.84 4.15 3.04
N LEU A 20 -15.51 4.21 3.13
CA LEU A 20 -14.69 3.24 3.87
C LEU A 20 -15.14 3.04 5.32
N GLU A 21 -15.54 4.13 5.99
CA GLU A 21 -16.03 4.11 7.38
C GLU A 21 -17.32 3.32 7.57
N LYS A 22 -18.20 3.29 6.56
CA LYS A 22 -19.47 2.55 6.62
C LYS A 22 -19.27 1.05 6.41
N GLY A 23 -18.34 0.67 5.54
CA GLY A 23 -18.03 -0.73 5.25
C GLY A 23 -17.34 -1.46 6.41
N LYS A 24 -16.64 -0.73 7.28
CA LYS A 24 -15.91 -1.24 8.46
C LYS A 24 -14.89 -2.36 8.18
N VAL A 25 -14.60 -2.71 6.92
CA VAL A 25 -13.59 -3.72 6.55
C VAL A 25 -12.22 -3.08 6.41
N TRP A 26 -12.15 -1.93 5.74
CA TRP A 26 -10.90 -1.21 5.51
C TRP A 26 -10.55 -0.31 6.70
N SER A 27 -9.31 -0.41 7.14
CA SER A 27 -8.68 0.51 8.10
C SER A 27 -7.69 1.39 7.35
N THR A 28 -7.64 2.67 7.70
CA THR A 28 -6.64 3.62 7.17
C THR A 28 -5.42 3.64 8.07
N GLU A 29 -4.22 3.64 7.49
CA GLU A 29 -2.99 3.87 8.24
C GLU A 29 -2.73 5.38 8.38
N ILE A 30 -2.29 5.79 9.57
CA ILE A 30 -1.94 7.16 9.94
C ILE A 30 -0.58 7.11 10.63
N MET A 31 0.49 7.34 9.88
CA MET A 31 1.87 7.28 10.37
C MET A 31 2.87 7.77 9.34
N PHE A 32 4.08 8.05 9.79
CA PHE A 32 5.27 8.09 8.94
C PHE A 32 5.77 6.65 8.70
N PRO A 33 5.70 6.12 7.48
CA PRO A 33 6.30 4.83 7.15
C PRO A 33 7.83 4.86 7.32
N GLU A 34 8.38 3.79 7.87
CA GLU A 34 9.80 3.65 8.17
C GLU A 34 10.38 2.45 7.40
N ALA A 35 11.35 1.74 8.01
CA ALA A 35 11.96 0.54 7.47
C ALA A 35 10.93 -0.52 6.99
N PRO A 36 11.30 -1.36 6.00
CA PRO A 36 12.61 -1.42 5.34
C PRO A 36 12.73 -0.51 4.10
N ASP A 37 11.62 0.07 3.62
CA ASP A 37 11.62 0.82 2.36
C ASP A 37 11.85 2.33 2.52
N TYR A 38 11.67 2.88 3.74
CA TYR A 38 11.83 4.29 4.06
C TYR A 38 11.17 5.24 3.03
N PRO A 39 9.90 5.03 2.65
CA PRO A 39 9.29 5.83 1.61
C PRO A 39 9.09 7.26 2.11
N PHE A 40 9.36 8.23 1.24
CA PHE A 40 9.39 9.65 1.60
C PHE A 40 8.00 10.29 1.54
N ASN A 41 7.08 9.78 2.35
CA ASN A 41 5.71 10.27 2.48
C ASN A 41 5.20 10.19 3.92
N VAL A 42 4.01 10.74 4.17
CA VAL A 42 3.22 10.48 5.38
C VAL A 42 1.86 9.89 4.97
N TYR A 43 1.39 8.88 5.69
CA TYR A 43 0.03 8.36 5.50
C TYR A 43 -0.95 9.12 6.36
N LEU A 44 -1.97 9.73 5.74
CA LEU A 44 -3.09 10.37 6.43
C LEU A 44 -4.42 9.98 5.75
N ASN A 45 -5.49 9.94 6.55
CA ASN A 45 -6.86 9.88 6.04
C ASN A 45 -7.44 11.30 5.92
N ASP A 46 -7.23 11.95 4.78
CA ASP A 46 -7.73 13.31 4.49
C ASP A 46 -8.26 13.38 3.04
N ARG A 47 -8.22 14.56 2.40
CA ARG A 47 -8.68 14.79 1.02
C ARG A 47 -7.99 13.90 -0.02
N ASN A 48 -6.86 13.28 0.33
CA ASN A 48 -6.09 12.34 -0.48
C ASN A 48 -6.76 10.96 -0.62
N LEU A 49 -7.74 10.61 0.21
CA LEU A 49 -8.43 9.31 0.18
C LEU A 49 -9.95 9.51 0.07
N ARG A 50 -10.56 9.08 -1.04
CA ARG A 50 -12.00 9.26 -1.25
C ARG A 50 -12.61 8.11 -1.99
N VAL A 51 -13.83 7.74 -1.62
CA VAL A 51 -14.69 6.86 -2.41
C VAL A 51 -15.70 7.73 -3.16
N ARG A 52 -15.76 7.59 -4.49
CA ARG A 52 -16.73 8.30 -5.31
C ARG A 52 -17.08 7.49 -6.55
N GLY A 53 -18.37 7.23 -6.75
CA GLY A 53 -18.89 6.55 -7.95
C GLY A 53 -18.36 5.14 -8.13
N GLY A 54 -18.32 4.33 -7.06
CA GLY A 54 -17.81 2.95 -7.13
C GLY A 54 -16.29 2.83 -7.25
N VAL A 55 -15.55 3.92 -7.00
CA VAL A 55 -14.10 3.96 -7.15
C VAL A 55 -13.46 4.53 -5.89
N LEU A 56 -12.52 3.77 -5.32
CA LEU A 56 -11.57 4.29 -4.35
C LEU A 56 -10.47 5.09 -5.08
N LYS A 57 -10.31 6.35 -4.70
CA LYS A 57 -9.30 7.25 -5.24
C LYS A 57 -8.29 7.62 -4.16
N ILE A 58 -7.04 7.21 -4.37
CA ILE A 58 -5.88 7.68 -3.62
C ILE A 58 -5.18 8.72 -4.49
N ARG A 59 -5.15 9.98 -4.03
CA ARG A 59 -4.50 11.09 -4.71
C ARG A 59 -3.50 11.73 -3.76
N PRO A 60 -2.19 11.58 -3.98
CA PRO A 60 -1.19 12.29 -3.20
C PRO A 60 -1.42 13.81 -3.25
N VAL A 61 -1.15 14.48 -2.13
CA VAL A 61 -1.18 15.94 -1.99
C VAL A 61 0.07 16.40 -1.26
N THR A 62 0.48 17.66 -1.42
CA THR A 62 1.64 18.18 -0.70
C THR A 62 1.28 18.42 0.76
N LEU A 63 2.26 18.24 1.65
CA LEU A 63 2.15 18.59 3.07
C LEU A 63 1.74 20.05 3.23
N GLU A 64 2.35 20.92 2.42
CA GLU A 64 2.09 22.36 2.42
C GLU A 64 0.65 22.71 2.02
N SER A 65 0.05 21.99 1.07
CA SER A 65 -1.35 22.22 0.67
C SER A 65 -2.35 22.01 1.81
N LYS A 66 -1.93 21.33 2.88
CA LYS A 66 -2.74 21.09 4.07
C LYS A 66 -2.34 21.99 5.25
N TYR A 67 -1.03 22.15 5.49
CA TYR A 67 -0.52 22.77 6.72
C TYR A 67 0.06 24.18 6.51
N GLY A 68 0.23 24.63 5.27
CA GLY A 68 0.83 25.93 4.92
C GLY A 68 2.21 25.79 4.28
N GLU A 69 2.67 26.87 3.66
CA GLU A 69 4.00 26.97 3.05
C GLU A 69 5.11 26.67 4.06
N ASP A 70 6.23 26.10 3.60
CA ASP A 70 7.41 25.74 4.41
C ASP A 70 7.18 24.76 5.58
N TYR A 71 5.99 24.16 5.70
CA TYR A 71 5.67 23.26 6.81
C TYR A 71 6.55 22.00 6.86
N VAL A 72 7.28 21.70 5.79
CA VAL A 72 8.29 20.64 5.76
C VAL A 72 9.46 20.88 6.74
N THR A 73 9.63 22.11 7.21
CA THR A 73 10.66 22.53 8.19
C THR A 73 10.14 22.64 9.63
N GLN A 74 8.97 22.06 9.90
CA GLN A 74 8.31 22.13 11.20
C GLN A 74 8.28 20.76 11.88
N SER A 75 7.53 20.67 12.99
CA SER A 75 7.16 19.41 13.62
C SER A 75 5.73 19.03 13.29
N LEU A 76 5.49 17.72 13.14
CA LEU A 76 4.17 17.15 12.93
C LEU A 76 3.95 16.00 13.91
N ASP A 77 2.94 16.16 14.76
CA ASP A 77 2.50 15.17 15.73
C ASP A 77 1.17 14.53 15.31
N LEU A 78 1.18 13.20 15.18
CA LEU A 78 0.03 12.36 14.84
C LEU A 78 -0.44 11.52 16.04
N THR A 79 0.18 11.65 17.21
CA THR A 79 -0.01 10.77 18.39
C THR A 79 -1.47 10.44 18.68
N ALA A 80 -2.36 11.43 18.65
CA ALA A 80 -3.78 11.26 18.97
C ALA A 80 -4.53 10.23 18.09
N ARG A 81 -4.02 9.93 16.89
CA ARG A 81 -4.66 9.06 15.89
C ARG A 81 -3.68 8.16 15.15
N CYS A 82 -2.45 8.07 15.62
CA CYS A 82 -1.40 7.32 14.97
C CYS A 82 -1.73 5.82 15.00
N THR A 83 -1.51 5.14 13.88
CA THR A 83 -1.68 3.68 13.77
C THR A 83 -0.35 2.91 13.84
N GLY A 84 0.77 3.64 13.95
CA GLY A 84 2.10 3.10 14.17
C GLY A 84 2.45 2.96 15.65
N ASP A 85 3.72 2.76 15.92
CA ASP A 85 4.28 2.59 17.27
C ASP A 85 4.38 3.96 17.97
N LEU A 86 3.56 4.15 19.01
CA LEU A 86 3.54 5.38 19.82
C LEU A 86 4.92 5.66 20.45
N GLY A 87 5.30 6.95 20.49
CA GLY A 87 6.61 7.37 21.01
C GLY A 87 7.77 7.15 20.05
N THR A 88 7.51 6.78 18.80
CA THR A 88 8.52 6.63 17.74
C THR A 88 8.32 7.66 16.62
N ASN A 89 9.28 7.72 15.69
CA ASN A 89 9.21 8.57 14.50
C ASN A 89 8.00 8.27 13.59
N GLN A 90 7.31 7.14 13.80
CA GLN A 90 6.08 6.82 13.08
C GLN A 90 4.92 7.75 13.45
N CYS A 91 4.92 8.32 14.66
CA CYS A 91 3.81 9.11 15.16
C CYS A 91 4.15 10.59 15.36
N THR A 92 5.41 10.91 15.65
CA THR A 92 5.84 12.30 15.84
C THR A 92 7.17 12.49 15.14
N ARG A 93 7.28 13.55 14.35
CA ARG A 93 8.51 13.87 13.63
C ARG A 93 8.77 15.36 13.67
N GLU A 94 10.00 15.73 13.93
CA GLU A 94 10.48 17.09 13.93
C GLU A 94 11.59 17.21 12.89
N SER A 95 11.50 18.22 12.02
CA SER A 95 12.56 18.44 11.06
C SER A 95 13.84 18.92 11.75
N SER A 96 15.00 18.53 11.25
CA SER A 96 16.29 18.97 11.80
C SER A 96 17.34 19.12 10.69
N GLY A 97 17.83 20.34 10.50
CA GLY A 97 18.82 20.65 9.46
C GLY A 97 18.34 20.22 8.07
N ALA A 98 19.07 19.29 7.44
CA ALA A 98 18.71 18.73 6.13
C ALA A 98 17.59 17.68 6.18
N HIS A 99 17.18 17.23 7.37
CA HIS A 99 16.12 16.24 7.56
C HIS A 99 14.76 16.95 7.67
N ILE A 100 14.16 17.26 6.53
CA ILE A 100 12.80 17.81 6.46
C ILE A 100 11.74 16.73 6.70
N LEU A 101 10.50 17.15 7.01
CA LEU A 101 9.34 16.27 6.98
C LEU A 101 9.06 15.79 5.54
N PRO A 102 8.49 14.58 5.37
CA PRO A 102 8.07 14.11 4.07
C PRO A 102 7.09 15.09 3.40
N PRO A 103 7.38 15.59 2.19
CA PRO A 103 6.60 16.66 1.57
C PRO A 103 5.27 16.17 0.98
N ILE A 104 5.02 14.87 0.97
CA ILE A 104 3.84 14.26 0.33
C ILE A 104 2.99 13.53 1.36
N ILE A 105 1.70 13.88 1.40
CA ILE A 105 0.65 13.13 2.06
C ILE A 105 0.03 12.17 1.05
N THR A 106 -0.01 10.88 1.39
CA THR A 106 -0.73 9.85 0.63
C THR A 106 -1.52 8.96 1.59
N ALA A 107 -2.14 7.89 1.09
CA ALA A 107 -2.91 6.96 1.91
C ALA A 107 -2.45 5.52 1.71
N LYS A 108 -2.51 4.75 2.80
CA LYS A 108 -2.49 3.30 2.80
C LYS A 108 -3.72 2.80 3.56
N ILE A 109 -4.39 1.80 2.99
CA ILE A 109 -5.52 1.13 3.62
C ILE A 109 -5.26 -0.37 3.67
N ASN A 110 -5.78 -1.04 4.68
CA ASN A 110 -5.61 -2.48 4.86
C ASN A 110 -6.86 -3.12 5.46
N THR A 111 -6.96 -4.44 5.38
CA THR A 111 -8.04 -5.23 5.98
C THR A 111 -7.62 -6.00 7.23
N LYS A 112 -6.43 -5.72 7.78
CA LYS A 112 -5.74 -6.54 8.81
C LYS A 112 -6.65 -6.97 9.96
N ASN A 113 -7.48 -6.06 10.44
CA ASN A 113 -8.33 -6.26 11.62
C ASN A 113 -9.68 -6.94 11.32
N ARG A 114 -10.02 -7.18 10.04
CA ARG A 114 -11.40 -7.49 9.62
C ARG A 114 -11.47 -8.66 8.64
N PHE A 115 -10.55 -8.72 7.69
CA PHE A 115 -10.50 -9.78 6.70
C PHE A 115 -9.05 -10.21 6.46
N ASN A 116 -8.84 -11.50 6.58
CA ASN A 116 -7.60 -12.20 6.29
C ASN A 116 -7.97 -13.54 5.67
N PHE A 117 -7.11 -14.04 4.79
CA PHE A 117 -7.32 -15.30 4.10
C PHE A 117 -5.98 -16.02 3.94
N LYS A 118 -6.05 -17.34 3.76
CA LYS A 118 -4.91 -18.19 3.46
C LYS A 118 -5.25 -19.02 2.22
N TYR A 119 -4.45 -18.84 1.18
CA TYR A 119 -4.69 -19.37 -0.18
C TYR A 119 -5.95 -18.82 -0.85
N GLY A 120 -5.94 -18.79 -2.17
CA GLY A 120 -7.04 -18.28 -2.99
C GLY A 120 -6.55 -17.38 -4.11
N ARG A 121 -7.48 -16.69 -4.74
CA ARG A 121 -7.21 -15.72 -5.80
C ARG A 121 -7.66 -14.34 -5.35
N VAL A 122 -6.78 -13.37 -5.50
CA VAL A 122 -7.12 -11.95 -5.35
C VAL A 122 -7.20 -11.34 -6.74
N GLU A 123 -8.20 -10.51 -6.96
CA GLU A 123 -8.34 -9.71 -8.17
C GLU A 123 -8.69 -8.27 -7.77
N VAL A 124 -7.92 -7.31 -8.28
CA VAL A 124 -8.13 -5.89 -8.03
C VAL A 124 -8.18 -5.17 -9.36
N ARG A 125 -9.31 -4.52 -9.64
CA ARG A 125 -9.46 -3.63 -10.80
C ARG A 125 -9.02 -2.23 -10.44
N ALA A 126 -7.88 -1.79 -10.99
CA ALA A 126 -7.30 -0.48 -10.68
C ALA A 126 -6.70 0.19 -11.91
N LYS A 127 -6.55 1.51 -11.85
CA LYS A 127 -5.77 2.30 -12.79
C LYS A 127 -4.60 2.94 -12.04
N MET A 128 -3.38 2.68 -12.48
CA MET A 128 -2.18 3.20 -11.81
C MET A 128 -2.00 4.71 -12.06
N PRO A 129 -1.45 5.48 -11.12
CA PRO A 129 -1.08 6.87 -11.33
C PRO A 129 0.13 7.02 -12.26
N VAL A 130 0.20 8.16 -12.94
CA VAL A 130 1.41 8.65 -13.64
C VAL A 130 2.02 9.77 -12.81
N GLY A 131 3.34 9.77 -12.68
CA GLY A 131 4.08 10.82 -12.00
C GLY A 131 5.43 10.32 -11.54
N ASP A 132 6.43 11.20 -11.59
CA ASP A 132 7.76 10.87 -11.12
C ASP A 132 7.74 10.60 -9.61
N TRP A 133 8.51 9.59 -9.20
CA TRP A 133 8.66 9.15 -7.82
C TRP A 133 7.38 8.55 -7.20
N LEU A 134 6.32 8.37 -7.98
CA LEU A 134 5.14 7.65 -7.53
C LEU A 134 5.36 6.14 -7.62
N ILE A 135 5.04 5.47 -6.52
CA ILE A 135 5.18 4.02 -6.38
C ILE A 135 3.83 3.45 -5.89
N PRO A 136 2.84 3.28 -6.79
CA PRO A 136 1.60 2.58 -6.47
C PRO A 136 1.84 1.08 -6.24
N ILE A 137 1.29 0.55 -5.15
CA ILE A 137 1.44 -0.85 -4.78
C ILE A 137 0.09 -1.43 -4.36
N ILE A 138 -0.23 -2.61 -4.89
CA ILE A 138 -1.29 -3.49 -4.42
C ILE A 138 -0.59 -4.73 -3.88
N GLN A 139 -0.70 -4.98 -2.58
CA GLN A 139 0.02 -6.08 -1.93
C GLN A 139 -0.78 -6.73 -0.81
N LEU A 140 -0.35 -7.93 -0.47
CA LEU A 140 -0.80 -8.70 0.68
C LEU A 140 0.31 -8.68 1.72
N GLU A 141 -0.07 -8.33 2.95
CA GLU A 141 0.80 -8.34 4.12
C GLU A 141 0.35 -9.43 5.10
N PRO A 142 1.27 -10.02 5.86
CA PRO A 142 0.92 -11.03 6.84
C PRO A 142 0.13 -10.37 7.97
N ARG A 143 -0.94 -11.03 8.42
CA ARG A 143 -1.68 -10.58 9.60
C ARG A 143 -0.79 -10.62 10.84
N ASP A 144 -0.07 -11.73 10.98
CA ASP A 144 0.81 -12.04 12.11
C ASP A 144 2.24 -12.16 11.61
N TYR A 145 3.17 -11.44 12.23
CA TYR A 145 4.58 -11.39 11.84
C TYR A 145 5.38 -12.52 12.52
N ALA A 146 4.99 -13.77 12.27
CA ALA A 146 5.51 -14.95 12.98
C ALA A 146 7.03 -15.17 12.83
N TYR A 147 7.64 -14.67 11.75
CA TYR A 147 9.08 -14.78 11.48
C TYR A 147 9.83 -13.48 11.77
N GLY A 148 9.14 -12.46 12.31
CA GLY A 148 9.68 -11.13 12.57
C GLY A 148 9.05 -10.05 11.71
N SER A 149 9.01 -8.82 12.24
CA SER A 149 8.44 -7.64 11.60
C SER A 149 9.43 -6.84 10.75
N LYS A 150 10.73 -7.16 10.84
CA LYS A 150 11.80 -6.45 10.13
C LYS A 150 12.18 -7.18 8.83
N ASN A 151 12.76 -6.43 7.89
CA ASN A 151 13.44 -6.94 6.69
C ASN A 151 12.61 -7.93 5.84
N TYR A 152 11.28 -7.78 5.85
CA TYR A 152 10.35 -8.70 5.20
C TYR A 152 10.43 -10.17 5.68
N ALA A 153 10.91 -10.43 6.89
CA ALA A 153 11.11 -11.80 7.39
C ALA A 153 9.82 -12.65 7.38
N SER A 154 8.65 -12.04 7.63
CA SER A 154 7.35 -12.73 7.54
C SER A 154 6.73 -12.75 6.14
N GLY A 155 7.44 -12.20 5.14
CA GLY A 155 7.07 -12.16 3.74
C GLY A 155 5.97 -11.15 3.41
N ILE A 156 5.99 -10.62 2.19
CA ILE A 156 4.87 -9.90 1.57
C ILE A 156 4.64 -10.45 0.16
N MET A 157 3.45 -10.24 -0.41
CA MET A 157 3.16 -10.60 -1.80
C MET A 157 2.63 -9.39 -2.56
N ARG A 158 3.35 -8.94 -3.58
CA ARG A 158 2.90 -7.87 -4.48
C ARG A 158 1.97 -8.47 -5.53
N VAL A 159 0.72 -8.03 -5.53
CA VAL A 159 -0.25 -8.31 -6.60
C VAL A 159 0.07 -7.43 -7.81
N ALA A 160 0.41 -6.16 -7.56
CA ALA A 160 0.82 -5.22 -8.59
C ALA A 160 1.77 -4.18 -8.01
N TYR A 161 2.90 -3.99 -8.69
CA TYR A 161 3.84 -2.90 -8.47
C TYR A 161 4.21 -2.32 -9.83
N ALA A 162 3.95 -1.04 -10.04
CA ALA A 162 4.35 -0.31 -11.23
C ALA A 162 4.93 1.03 -10.80
N LYS A 163 5.98 1.50 -11.45
CA LYS A 163 6.52 2.84 -11.21
C LYS A 163 5.73 3.86 -12.04
N GLY A 164 5.43 5.01 -11.45
CA GLY A 164 4.69 6.09 -12.12
C GLY A 164 5.52 6.88 -13.13
N ASN A 165 6.85 6.72 -13.14
CA ASN A 165 7.75 7.42 -14.06
C ASN A 165 7.50 7.03 -15.53
N ALA A 166 7.73 7.99 -16.42
CA ALA A 166 7.58 7.82 -17.86
C ALA A 166 8.45 6.69 -18.45
N GLU A 167 9.60 6.38 -17.87
CA GLU A 167 10.47 5.32 -18.39
C GLU A 167 9.98 3.90 -18.04
N TYR A 168 9.22 3.78 -16.95
CA TYR A 168 8.91 2.49 -16.33
C TYR A 168 7.42 2.11 -16.38
N TYR A 169 6.56 2.95 -16.96
CA TYR A 169 5.11 2.74 -16.94
C TYR A 169 4.60 1.47 -17.64
N LYS A 170 5.46 0.79 -18.44
CA LYS A 170 5.13 -0.49 -19.08
C LYS A 170 5.50 -1.70 -18.22
N LYS A 171 6.31 -1.50 -17.18
CA LYS A 171 6.78 -2.59 -16.33
C LYS A 171 5.84 -2.79 -15.15
N LEU A 172 5.33 -4.00 -15.04
CA LEU A 172 4.56 -4.48 -13.89
C LEU A 172 5.35 -5.59 -13.21
N LEU A 173 5.54 -5.46 -11.90
CA LEU A 173 6.13 -6.51 -11.07
C LEU A 173 5.08 -7.08 -10.13
N GLY A 174 5.13 -8.39 -9.92
CA GLY A 174 4.31 -9.11 -8.94
C GLY A 174 5.02 -10.36 -8.45
N GLY A 175 4.70 -10.82 -7.25
CA GLY A 175 5.36 -11.97 -6.62
C GLY A 175 5.67 -11.75 -5.14
N SER A 176 6.41 -12.69 -4.54
CA SER A 176 6.75 -12.64 -3.12
C SER A 176 8.06 -11.90 -2.86
N ILE A 177 8.16 -11.28 -1.68
CA ILE A 177 9.38 -10.68 -1.13
C ILE A 177 9.53 -11.20 0.30
N MET A 178 10.69 -11.77 0.61
CA MET A 178 11.01 -12.35 1.93
C MET A 178 12.30 -11.79 2.54
N CYS A 179 12.94 -10.86 1.84
CA CYS A 179 14.18 -10.20 2.24
C CYS A 179 14.16 -8.78 1.66
N ASP A 180 14.80 -7.84 2.35
CA ASP A 180 14.94 -6.43 1.92
C ASP A 180 16.19 -6.17 1.09
N THR A 181 17.08 -7.16 0.97
CA THR A 181 18.39 -7.03 0.33
C THR A 181 18.40 -7.68 -1.04
N GLU A 182 18.95 -6.99 -2.05
CA GLU A 182 19.14 -7.56 -3.39
C GLU A 182 20.32 -8.56 -3.41
N PRO A 183 20.27 -9.61 -4.25
CA PRO A 183 19.22 -9.92 -5.23
C PRO A 183 18.01 -10.66 -4.64
N TYR A 184 18.04 -11.03 -3.35
CA TYR A 184 17.00 -11.87 -2.73
C TYR A 184 15.64 -11.18 -2.64
N ARG A 185 15.62 -9.85 -2.49
CA ARG A 185 14.41 -9.04 -2.49
C ARG A 185 13.60 -9.21 -3.78
N SER A 186 14.28 -9.21 -4.93
CA SER A 186 13.62 -9.31 -6.24
C SER A 186 13.59 -10.73 -6.82
N ALA A 187 14.27 -11.70 -6.20
CA ALA A 187 14.44 -13.06 -6.73
C ALA A 187 13.15 -13.80 -7.09
N HIS A 188 12.03 -13.49 -6.43
CA HIS A 188 10.72 -14.13 -6.68
C HIS A 188 9.70 -13.20 -7.33
N LEU A 189 10.12 -12.00 -7.76
CA LEU A 189 9.28 -11.11 -8.54
C LEU A 189 9.30 -11.53 -10.01
N LYS A 190 8.12 -11.59 -10.61
CA LYS A 190 7.91 -11.75 -12.05
C LYS A 190 7.69 -10.38 -12.67
N GLU A 191 8.29 -10.16 -13.83
CA GLU A 191 8.05 -8.96 -14.64
C GLU A 191 7.09 -9.26 -15.79
N LYS A 192 6.16 -8.33 -16.02
CA LYS A 192 5.31 -8.27 -17.20
C LYS A 192 5.47 -6.92 -17.87
N ILE A 193 5.81 -6.94 -19.16
CA ILE A 193 5.89 -5.75 -20.00
C ILE A 193 4.56 -5.61 -20.74
N GLY A 194 3.84 -4.51 -20.50
CA GLY A 194 2.61 -4.19 -21.22
C GLY A 194 2.88 -3.68 -22.64
N HIS A 195 1.92 -3.89 -23.55
CA HIS A 195 1.95 -3.21 -24.85
C HIS A 195 1.76 -1.69 -24.66
N ASP A 196 0.76 -1.34 -23.84
CA ASP A 196 0.41 0.02 -23.43
C ASP A 196 0.80 0.31 -21.97
N HIS A 197 0.57 1.56 -21.53
CA HIS A 197 0.88 1.99 -20.17
C HIS A 197 -0.14 1.42 -19.19
N TRP A 198 0.33 0.89 -18.07
CA TRP A 198 -0.54 0.41 -16.98
C TRP A 198 -1.37 1.52 -16.30
N ALA A 199 -1.13 2.77 -16.67
CA ALA A 199 -1.80 3.95 -16.14
C ALA A 199 -2.87 4.53 -17.10
N ASN A 200 -2.96 4.04 -18.34
CA ASN A 200 -3.92 4.56 -19.32
C ASN A 200 -5.35 4.17 -18.95
N ASP A 201 -5.55 2.91 -18.56
CA ASP A 201 -6.86 2.34 -18.32
C ASP A 201 -6.92 1.53 -17.02
N PHE A 202 -8.14 1.12 -16.66
CA PHE A 202 -8.32 0.15 -15.60
C PHE A 202 -7.89 -1.23 -16.08
N HIS A 203 -7.07 -1.90 -15.28
CA HIS A 203 -6.64 -3.28 -15.49
C HIS A 203 -7.04 -4.14 -14.29
N ASN A 204 -7.27 -5.44 -14.56
CA ASN A 204 -7.48 -6.42 -13.51
C ASN A 204 -6.12 -7.03 -13.14
N TYR A 205 -5.64 -6.70 -11.94
CA TYR A 205 -4.44 -7.27 -11.36
C TYR A 205 -4.81 -8.47 -10.51
N SER A 206 -4.24 -9.62 -10.81
CA SER A 206 -4.57 -10.86 -10.12
C SER A 206 -3.34 -11.55 -9.57
N LEU A 207 -3.49 -12.18 -8.42
CA LEU A 207 -2.51 -13.08 -7.83
C LEU A 207 -3.23 -14.35 -7.38
N GLU A 208 -2.72 -15.51 -7.80
CA GLU A 208 -3.23 -16.80 -7.34
C GLU A 208 -2.23 -17.44 -6.37
N TRP A 209 -2.67 -17.61 -5.13
CA TRP A 209 -1.88 -18.19 -4.06
C TRP A 209 -2.35 -19.59 -3.74
N ARG A 210 -1.51 -20.58 -4.02
CA ARG A 210 -1.72 -22.00 -3.70
C ARG A 210 -0.74 -22.46 -2.62
N PRO A 211 -0.99 -23.61 -1.97
CA PRO A 211 0.04 -24.26 -1.17
C PRO A 211 1.33 -24.44 -2.00
N GLY A 212 2.41 -23.81 -1.55
CA GLY A 212 3.75 -23.90 -2.15
C GLY A 212 4.01 -23.05 -3.39
N ASN A 213 3.01 -22.40 -4.00
CA ASN A 213 3.20 -21.64 -5.25
C ASN A 213 2.38 -20.35 -5.30
N ILE A 214 2.94 -19.34 -5.98
CA ILE A 214 2.28 -18.07 -6.28
C ILE A 214 2.35 -17.85 -7.80
N TYR A 215 1.20 -17.62 -8.41
CA TYR A 215 1.06 -17.40 -9.85
C TYR A 215 0.76 -15.95 -10.15
#